data_AF-A0A0J8GTD7-F1
#
_entry.id   AF-A0A0J8GTD7-F1
#
_cell.length_a   1.000
_cell.length_b   1.000
_cell.length_c   1.000
_cell.angle_alpha   90.00
_cell.angle_beta   90.00
_cell.angle_gamma   90.00
#
_symmetry.space_group_name_H-M   'P 1'
#
loop_
_entity.id
_entity.type
_entity.pdbx_description
1 polymer ?
#
loop_
_entity_poly.entity_id
_entity_poly.type
_entity_poly.pdbx_seq_one_letter_code
_entity_poly.pdbx_strand_id
1 'polypeptide(L)'
;MKHIIKTSLLTGLLSLSASAIAGGTLTISNQTGTIVIDDNNDYDEIVIPAGKTLQANIQILKGRTNDVVIRGNNRSTSIIAPNGLFGESQADAKGVEGKKLSSIYADCNCTVSISKLTSRNPEKFHILGDTDNSVMLVDNVNIYTRIASGSDVHHHHTTDGFGGGIGSSIRNSVIDTFDDSVKVYRTEMTVENLKIYHNEFGAPYQFGWGGFNYAKLIAKGTNTVVDNDSSYRHGVFGWVKTNEPGLVRKVDFRGTFNHNVASGKTRSDLYTFGHLSNSANKVTGATLNLFGSKCKASTSTNTSMRQGSSLNITNGTYCS
;
A
#
# COMPACT_ATOMS: atom_id res chain seq x y z
N MET A 1 25.62 73.23 29.70
CA MET A 1 25.41 72.53 28.42
C MET A 1 25.83 71.08 28.59
N LYS A 2 24.88 70.16 28.83
CA LYS A 2 25.13 68.70 28.87
C LYS A 2 24.41 68.09 27.67
N HIS A 3 25.17 67.66 26.68
CA HIS A 3 24.65 66.91 25.54
C HIS A 3 24.34 65.48 25.97
N ILE A 4 23.08 65.08 25.85
CA ILE A 4 22.62 63.71 25.97
C ILE A 4 22.83 63.05 24.60
N ILE A 5 23.79 62.13 24.51
CA ILE A 5 23.96 61.24 23.35
C ILE A 5 23.00 60.06 23.57
N LYS A 6 21.97 59.95 22.73
CA LYS A 6 21.14 58.73 22.62
C LYS A 6 21.90 57.72 21.78
N THR A 7 22.45 56.69 22.41
CA THR A 7 22.89 55.47 21.73
C THR A 7 21.66 54.63 21.37
N SER A 8 21.41 54.45 20.08
CA SER A 8 20.45 53.47 19.58
C SER A 8 21.01 52.06 19.79
N LEU A 9 20.38 51.28 20.66
CA LEU A 9 20.58 49.83 20.70
C LEU A 9 20.01 49.24 19.41
N LEU A 10 20.91 48.83 18.52
CA LEU A 10 20.58 47.95 17.40
C LEU A 10 20.39 46.54 17.99
N THR A 11 19.15 46.15 18.26
CA THR A 11 18.82 44.75 18.58
C THR A 11 18.96 43.94 17.29
N GLY A 12 20.16 43.44 17.03
CA GLY A 12 20.38 42.41 16.03
C GLY A 12 19.61 41.15 16.43
N LEU A 13 18.61 40.77 15.64
CA LEU A 13 18.10 39.41 15.65
C LEU A 13 19.26 38.51 15.22
N LEU A 14 19.88 37.83 16.17
CA LEU A 14 20.63 36.62 15.91
C LEU A 14 19.65 35.60 15.36
N SER A 15 19.60 35.46 14.03
CA SER A 15 19.08 34.26 13.40
C SER A 15 20.02 33.13 13.79
N LEU A 16 19.66 32.42 14.87
CA LEU A 16 20.21 31.10 15.14
C LEU A 16 19.83 30.22 13.96
N SER A 17 20.76 30.08 13.02
CA SER A 17 20.77 28.94 12.11
C SER A 17 20.97 27.72 12.99
N ALA A 18 19.87 27.12 13.43
CA ALA A 18 19.89 25.78 13.98
C ALA A 18 20.45 24.89 12.88
N SER A 19 21.69 24.45 13.05
CA SER A 19 22.20 23.31 12.33
C SER A 19 21.29 22.15 12.70
N ALA A 20 20.35 21.81 11.81
CA ALA A 20 19.47 20.67 11.98
C ALA A 20 20.35 19.43 12.17
N ILE A 21 20.32 18.85 13.36
CA ILE A 21 20.84 17.51 13.55
C ILE A 21 19.79 16.61 12.93
N ALA A 22 19.95 16.28 11.65
CA ALA A 22 19.18 15.21 11.03
C ALA A 22 19.30 13.95 11.90
N GLY A 23 18.18 13.35 12.32
CA GLY A 23 18.22 12.09 13.09
C GLY A 23 17.33 11.97 14.33
N GLY A 24 16.27 12.76 14.46
CA GLY A 24 15.38 12.77 15.61
C GLY A 24 14.29 11.68 15.61
N THR A 25 13.75 11.41 16.79
CA THR A 25 12.54 10.60 16.98
C THR A 25 11.35 11.48 17.35
N LEU A 26 10.31 11.46 16.53
CA LEU A 26 9.01 12.07 16.86
C LEU A 26 8.13 11.05 17.58
N THR A 27 7.88 11.26 18.88
CA THR A 27 6.87 10.47 19.60
C THR A 27 5.51 11.17 19.56
N ILE A 28 4.51 10.47 19.05
CA ILE A 28 3.16 11.01 18.84
C ILE A 28 2.43 11.21 20.17
N SER A 29 1.79 12.36 20.33
CA SER A 29 0.97 12.69 21.50
C SER A 29 -0.50 12.94 21.12
N ASN A 30 -0.76 13.95 20.29
CA ASN A 30 -2.09 14.35 19.76
C ASN A 30 -1.97 15.05 18.37
N GLN A 31 -1.09 14.59 17.47
CA GLN A 31 -0.97 15.21 16.15
C GLN A 31 -2.23 14.99 15.27
N THR A 32 -2.60 16.04 14.53
CA THR A 32 -3.64 16.03 13.49
C THR A 32 -3.08 16.57 12.16
N GLY A 33 -3.66 16.20 11.02
CA GLY A 33 -3.33 16.80 9.71
C GLY A 33 -2.28 16.01 8.92
N THR A 34 -1.17 16.65 8.54
CA THR A 34 -0.10 16.02 7.75
C THR A 34 1.24 16.16 8.46
N ILE A 35 1.96 15.06 8.61
CA ILE A 35 3.37 15.04 9.01
C ILE A 35 4.19 14.91 7.73
N VAL A 36 5.02 15.91 7.42
CA VAL A 36 5.92 15.90 6.27
C VAL A 36 7.33 15.53 6.73
N ILE A 37 7.97 14.61 6.02
CA ILE A 37 9.40 14.28 6.12
C ILE A 37 10.01 14.49 4.74
N ASP A 38 10.91 15.43 4.61
CA ASP A 38 11.64 15.77 3.37
C ASP A 38 13.17 15.80 3.63
N ASP A 39 13.92 16.34 2.68
CA ASP A 39 15.38 16.52 2.77
C ASP A 39 15.81 17.55 3.82
N ASN A 40 14.89 18.36 4.33
CA ASN A 40 15.14 19.41 5.31
C ASN A 40 14.60 19.08 6.71
N ASN A 41 14.01 17.89 6.91
CA ASN A 41 13.30 17.53 8.14
C ASN A 41 14.12 16.75 9.17
N ASP A 42 13.74 16.95 10.42
CA ASP A 42 14.47 16.57 11.63
C ASP A 42 14.36 15.09 11.99
N TYR A 43 13.36 14.34 11.52
CA TYR A 43 13.02 13.01 12.07
C TYR A 43 13.32 11.85 11.13
N ASP A 44 14.07 10.88 11.64
CA ASP A 44 14.30 9.59 10.99
C ASP A 44 13.34 8.53 11.56
N GLU A 45 12.68 8.81 12.68
CA GLU A 45 11.78 7.90 13.34
C GLU A 45 10.48 8.58 13.79
N ILE A 46 9.34 7.94 13.53
CA ILE A 46 8.03 8.24 14.11
C ILE A 46 7.61 7.09 15.00
N VAL A 47 7.26 7.39 16.25
CA VAL A 47 6.79 6.42 17.24
C VAL A 47 5.36 6.75 17.66
N ILE A 48 4.44 5.82 17.44
CA ILE A 48 3.06 5.90 17.91
C ILE A 48 2.94 5.09 19.21
N PRO A 49 2.71 5.71 20.37
CA PRO A 49 2.58 4.96 21.62
C PRO A 49 1.40 3.97 21.60
N ALA A 50 1.40 3.02 22.52
CA ALA A 50 0.27 2.11 22.68
C ALA A 50 -0.96 2.89 23.18
N GLY A 51 -2.15 2.53 22.69
CA GLY A 51 -3.40 3.22 23.04
C GLY A 51 -3.57 4.60 22.40
N LYS A 52 -2.73 4.96 21.42
CA LYS A 52 -2.80 6.25 20.72
C LYS A 52 -3.27 6.08 19.29
N THR A 53 -4.09 7.03 18.85
CA THR A 53 -4.50 7.19 17.47
C THR A 53 -3.91 8.48 16.93
N LEU A 54 -3.06 8.36 15.91
CA LEU A 54 -2.58 9.46 15.09
C LEU A 54 -3.65 9.83 14.06
N GLN A 55 -4.21 11.03 14.16
CA GLN A 55 -5.18 11.55 13.19
C GLN A 55 -4.48 12.41 12.15
N ALA A 56 -3.40 11.88 11.58
CA ALA A 56 -2.62 12.54 10.54
C ALA A 56 -2.13 11.52 9.52
N ASN A 57 -1.95 11.96 8.28
CA ASN A 57 -1.17 11.23 7.29
C ASN A 57 0.32 11.55 7.44
N ILE A 58 1.17 10.64 6.97
CA ILE A 58 2.63 10.80 6.95
C ILE A 58 3.07 10.82 5.49
N GLN A 59 3.76 11.89 5.09
CA GLN A 59 4.27 12.08 3.74
C GLN A 59 5.79 12.14 3.77
N ILE A 60 6.45 11.17 3.15
CA ILE A 60 7.91 11.15 2.93
C ILE A 60 8.15 11.62 1.50
N LEU A 61 8.70 12.81 1.34
CA LEU A 61 8.72 13.52 0.06
C LEU A 61 10.07 13.41 -0.67
N LYS A 62 10.03 13.85 -1.94
CA LYS A 62 11.17 13.87 -2.84
C LYS A 62 12.31 14.67 -2.25
N GLY A 63 13.53 14.16 -2.41
CA GLY A 63 14.75 14.71 -1.82
C GLY A 63 15.20 13.90 -0.60
N ARG A 64 14.28 13.25 0.12
CA ARG A 64 14.65 12.37 1.24
C ARG A 64 15.47 11.17 0.75
N THR A 65 16.66 11.02 1.30
CA THR A 65 17.60 9.91 1.03
C THR A 65 17.87 9.02 2.23
N ASN A 66 17.83 9.59 3.43
CA ASN A 66 17.96 8.82 4.66
C ASN A 66 16.70 7.96 4.87
N ASP A 67 16.90 6.76 5.38
CA ASP A 67 15.82 5.85 5.73
C ASP A 67 14.90 6.47 6.79
N VAL A 68 13.65 5.99 6.83
CA VAL A 68 12.63 6.44 7.77
C VAL A 68 12.02 5.22 8.46
N VAL A 69 11.88 5.28 9.77
CA VAL A 69 11.22 4.27 10.59
C VAL A 69 9.90 4.81 11.11
N ILE A 70 8.80 4.09 10.88
CA ILE A 70 7.48 4.40 11.43
C ILE A 70 7.03 3.20 12.22
N ARG A 71 6.95 3.31 13.55
CA ARG A 71 6.54 2.17 14.39
C ARG A 71 5.50 2.52 15.42
N GLY A 72 4.62 1.56 15.67
CA GLY A 72 3.81 1.55 16.89
C GLY A 72 4.54 0.83 18.02
N ASN A 73 4.16 1.16 19.25
CA ASN A 73 4.53 0.36 20.42
C ASN A 73 3.59 -0.84 20.62
N ASN A 74 2.43 -0.86 19.93
CA ASN A 74 1.51 -1.97 19.96
C ASN A 74 0.73 -2.10 18.64
N ARG A 75 0.78 -3.27 18.01
CA ARG A 75 0.12 -3.55 16.72
C ARG A 75 -1.36 -3.18 16.71
N SER A 76 -2.10 -3.46 17.78
CA SER A 76 -3.56 -3.30 17.81
C SER A 76 -4.01 -1.91 18.27
N THR A 77 -3.19 -1.22 19.08
CA THR A 77 -3.61 0.03 19.75
C THR A 77 -2.78 1.24 19.40
N SER A 78 -1.68 1.09 18.63
CA SER A 78 -0.99 2.19 17.96
C SER A 78 -1.59 2.35 16.56
N ILE A 79 -2.46 3.34 16.38
CA ILE A 79 -3.30 3.48 15.19
C ILE A 79 -2.90 4.73 14.40
N ILE A 80 -2.86 4.62 13.08
CA ILE A 80 -2.88 5.75 12.14
C ILE A 80 -4.26 5.77 11.49
N ALA A 81 -4.98 6.89 11.62
CA ALA A 81 -6.32 7.08 11.07
C ALA A 81 -6.52 8.56 10.69
N PRO A 82 -6.00 9.01 9.53
CA PRO A 82 -5.97 10.43 9.15
C PRO A 82 -7.35 11.09 9.14
N ASN A 83 -8.38 10.36 8.69
CA ASN A 83 -9.78 10.81 8.69
C ASN A 83 -10.59 10.30 9.89
N GLY A 84 -9.92 9.93 10.99
CA GLY A 84 -10.55 9.26 12.12
C GLY A 84 -10.90 7.78 11.85
N LEU A 85 -11.48 7.11 12.86
CA LEU A 85 -11.65 5.65 12.84
C LEU A 85 -12.75 5.13 11.91
N PHE A 86 -13.61 6.02 11.41
CA PHE A 86 -14.78 5.73 10.58
C PHE A 86 -14.94 6.72 9.41
N GLY A 87 -13.89 7.49 9.09
CA GLY A 87 -13.94 8.46 8.00
C GLY A 87 -14.11 7.81 6.63
N GLU A 88 -14.75 8.53 5.71
CA GLU A 88 -14.92 8.13 4.32
C GLU A 88 -13.64 8.35 3.51
N SER A 89 -13.45 7.54 2.46
CA SER A 89 -12.32 7.72 1.55
C SER A 89 -12.65 8.76 0.47
N GLN A 90 -11.64 9.49 0.00
CA GLN A 90 -11.71 10.45 -1.08
C GLN A 90 -11.54 9.73 -2.42
N ALA A 91 -12.57 8.96 -2.81
CA ALA A 91 -12.47 8.06 -3.94
C ALA A 91 -12.25 8.74 -5.30
N ASP A 92 -12.74 9.97 -5.42
CA ASP A 92 -12.57 10.81 -6.61
C ASP A 92 -11.23 11.53 -6.68
N ALA A 93 -10.47 11.61 -5.58
CA ALA A 93 -9.14 12.22 -5.60
C ALA A 93 -8.20 11.42 -6.53
N LYS A 94 -7.62 12.09 -7.53
CA LYS A 94 -6.73 11.50 -8.55
C LYS A 94 -5.35 12.16 -8.53
N GLY A 95 -4.43 11.57 -9.29
CA GLY A 95 -3.08 12.10 -9.48
C GLY A 95 -2.23 12.03 -8.23
N VAL A 96 -1.11 12.76 -8.22
CA VAL A 96 -0.15 12.80 -7.11
C VAL A 96 -0.82 13.32 -5.83
N GLU A 97 -1.65 14.36 -5.92
CA GLU A 97 -2.34 14.93 -4.76
C GLU A 97 -3.31 13.92 -4.13
N GLY A 98 -4.04 13.15 -4.94
CA GLY A 98 -4.86 12.07 -4.42
C GLY A 98 -4.04 10.97 -3.72
N LYS A 99 -2.87 10.63 -4.25
CA LYS A 99 -1.97 9.64 -3.61
C LYS A 99 -1.42 10.12 -2.27
N LYS A 100 -1.15 11.42 -2.11
CA LYS A 100 -0.65 12.02 -0.85
C LYS A 100 -1.65 11.94 0.31
N LEU A 101 -2.92 11.68 0.02
CA LEU A 101 -3.95 11.38 1.03
C LEU A 101 -3.83 9.95 1.61
N SER A 102 -2.81 9.19 1.24
CA SER A 102 -2.57 7.89 1.85
C SER A 102 -2.23 8.02 3.33
N SER A 103 -2.51 7.00 4.17
CA SER A 103 -2.08 7.06 5.58
C SER A 103 -0.56 7.21 5.71
N ILE A 104 0.18 6.50 4.86
CA ILE A 104 1.61 6.68 4.66
C ILE A 104 1.87 6.75 3.16
N TYR A 105 2.40 7.87 2.71
CA TYR A 105 2.81 8.13 1.33
C TYR A 105 4.33 8.35 1.28
N ALA A 106 5.02 7.71 0.34
CA ALA A 106 6.44 7.89 0.11
C ALA A 106 6.74 8.14 -1.37
N ASP A 107 7.43 9.24 -1.65
CA ASP A 107 8.06 9.58 -2.94
C ASP A 107 9.51 9.98 -2.65
N CYS A 108 10.28 9.03 -2.13
CA CYS A 108 11.67 9.22 -1.71
C CYS A 108 12.63 8.28 -2.44
N ASN A 109 13.93 8.54 -2.30
CA ASN A 109 15.00 7.60 -2.64
C ASN A 109 15.56 6.99 -1.35
N CYS A 110 14.71 6.27 -0.63
CA CYS A 110 14.96 5.83 0.73
C CYS A 110 14.19 4.54 1.06
N THR A 111 14.57 3.88 2.15
CA THR A 111 13.77 2.81 2.74
C THR A 111 12.85 3.36 3.81
N VAL A 112 11.56 3.02 3.74
CA VAL A 112 10.57 3.30 4.79
C VAL A 112 10.20 1.99 5.47
N SER A 113 10.65 1.84 6.72
CA SER A 113 10.37 0.67 7.57
C SER A 113 9.15 0.93 8.45
N ILE A 114 8.11 0.11 8.32
CA ILE A 114 6.82 0.30 9.01
C ILE A 114 6.52 -0.92 9.87
N SER A 115 6.27 -0.75 11.18
CA SER A 115 6.01 -1.91 12.03
C SER A 115 5.10 -1.69 13.23
N LYS A 116 4.52 -2.80 13.73
CA LYS A 116 3.82 -2.88 15.03
C LYS A 116 2.72 -1.83 15.21
N LEU A 117 1.96 -1.54 14.16
CA LEU A 117 0.86 -0.57 14.19
C LEU A 117 -0.36 -1.06 13.40
N THR A 118 -1.46 -0.33 13.51
CA THR A 118 -2.65 -0.48 12.66
C THR A 118 -2.81 0.77 11.81
N SER A 119 -2.89 0.63 10.49
CA SER A 119 -3.44 1.67 9.61
C SER A 119 -4.94 1.43 9.45
N ARG A 120 -5.76 2.46 9.70
CA ARG A 120 -7.21 2.37 9.69
C ARG A 120 -7.81 3.53 8.92
N ASN A 121 -8.77 3.23 8.04
CA ASN A 121 -9.58 4.21 7.32
C ASN A 121 -8.76 5.34 6.68
N PRO A 122 -7.96 5.01 5.65
CA PRO A 122 -7.20 6.00 4.93
C PRO A 122 -8.15 6.95 4.19
N GLU A 123 -7.69 8.18 3.94
CA GLU A 123 -8.39 9.08 3.01
C GLU A 123 -8.22 8.61 1.56
N LYS A 124 -7.09 7.95 1.24
CA LYS A 124 -6.91 7.26 -0.04
C LYS A 124 -6.40 5.84 0.18
N PHE A 125 -5.10 5.60 0.01
CA PHE A 125 -4.50 4.30 0.23
C PHE A 125 -3.98 4.17 1.66
N HIS A 126 -3.77 2.95 2.14
CA HIS A 126 -3.14 2.75 3.43
C HIS A 126 -1.64 3.05 3.37
N ILE A 127 -0.87 2.28 2.58
CA ILE A 127 0.58 2.42 2.48
C ILE A 127 0.98 2.41 1.01
N LEU A 128 1.62 3.50 0.55
CA LEU A 128 2.04 3.64 -0.84
C LEU A 128 3.44 4.26 -0.95
N GLY A 129 4.39 3.52 -1.54
CA GLY A 129 5.57 4.10 -2.19
C GLY A 129 5.29 4.36 -3.68
N ASP A 130 5.49 5.58 -4.17
CA ASP A 130 5.06 6.01 -5.50
C ASP A 130 6.10 5.78 -6.60
N THR A 131 7.38 5.62 -6.23
CA THR A 131 8.48 5.43 -7.18
C THR A 131 9.20 4.11 -6.98
N ASP A 132 10.00 3.71 -7.97
CA ASP A 132 10.84 2.51 -7.92
C ASP A 132 11.82 2.53 -6.74
N ASN A 133 12.20 3.73 -6.29
CA ASN A 133 13.20 3.93 -5.24
C ASN A 133 12.59 4.07 -3.83
N SER A 134 11.27 4.16 -3.71
CA SER A 134 10.58 4.23 -2.42
C SER A 134 10.35 2.83 -1.88
N VAL A 135 11.38 2.26 -1.25
CA VAL A 135 11.35 0.87 -0.76
C VAL A 135 10.55 0.80 0.54
N MET A 136 9.41 0.11 0.51
CA MET A 136 8.51 -0.02 1.66
C MET A 136 8.72 -1.37 2.33
N LEU A 137 9.17 -1.41 3.58
CA LEU A 137 9.38 -2.63 4.37
C LEU A 137 8.37 -2.68 5.53
N VAL A 138 7.30 -3.47 5.37
CA VAL A 138 6.17 -3.50 6.31
C VAL A 138 6.15 -4.82 7.08
N ASP A 139 6.12 -4.76 8.42
CA ASP A 139 6.16 -5.95 9.27
C ASP A 139 5.24 -5.84 10.49
N ASN A 140 4.46 -6.89 10.74
CA ASN A 140 3.59 -7.00 11.91
C ASN A 140 2.60 -5.82 12.01
N VAL A 141 1.93 -5.52 10.89
CA VAL A 141 0.97 -4.42 10.74
C VAL A 141 -0.43 -4.97 10.48
N ASN A 142 -1.43 -4.22 10.93
CA ASN A 142 -2.81 -4.40 10.51
C ASN A 142 -3.22 -3.28 9.56
N ILE A 143 -3.90 -3.63 8.47
CA ILE A 143 -4.42 -2.69 7.47
C ILE A 143 -5.92 -2.94 7.39
N TYR A 144 -6.73 -1.99 7.87
CA TYR A 144 -8.17 -2.18 8.00
C TYR A 144 -8.97 -0.98 7.50
N THR A 145 -9.80 -1.19 6.49
CA THR A 145 -10.89 -0.29 6.14
C THR A 145 -12.15 -0.72 6.89
N ARG A 146 -12.55 0.07 7.89
CA ARG A 146 -13.79 -0.13 8.64
C ARG A 146 -14.83 0.88 8.21
N ILE A 147 -15.89 0.39 7.60
CA ILE A 147 -17.04 1.22 7.25
C ILE A 147 -17.97 1.35 8.45
N ALA A 148 -18.61 2.52 8.60
CA ALA A 148 -19.68 2.67 9.59
C ALA A 148 -20.91 1.85 9.15
N SER A 149 -21.77 1.49 10.11
CA SER A 149 -23.02 0.79 9.77
C SER A 149 -23.89 1.68 8.89
N GLY A 150 -24.35 1.15 7.75
CA GLY A 150 -25.19 1.88 6.79
C GLY A 150 -24.43 2.77 5.80
N SER A 151 -23.10 2.83 5.86
CA SER A 151 -22.29 3.54 4.85
C SER A 151 -22.37 2.85 3.49
N ASP A 152 -22.29 3.65 2.42
CA ASP A 152 -22.15 3.12 1.06
C ASP A 152 -20.73 2.55 0.88
N VAL A 153 -20.63 1.24 0.70
CA VAL A 153 -19.36 0.54 0.42
C VAL A 153 -18.67 1.08 -0.84
N HIS A 154 -19.44 1.61 -1.79
CA HIS A 154 -18.89 2.21 -3.00
C HIS A 154 -17.98 3.39 -2.68
N HIS A 155 -18.20 4.15 -1.60
CA HIS A 155 -17.32 5.27 -1.23
C HIS A 155 -15.96 4.84 -0.65
N HIS A 156 -15.73 3.53 -0.52
CA HIS A 156 -14.48 2.97 -0.01
C HIS A 156 -13.70 2.20 -1.08
N HIS A 157 -14.12 2.26 -2.35
CA HIS A 157 -13.20 1.97 -3.44
C HIS A 157 -12.03 2.97 -3.38
N THR A 158 -10.83 2.54 -3.73
CA THR A 158 -9.54 3.22 -3.56
C THR A 158 -8.92 3.19 -2.15
N THR A 159 -9.41 2.34 -1.24
CA THR A 159 -8.80 2.07 0.07
C THR A 159 -7.73 0.98 0.03
N ASP A 160 -6.89 1.01 -1.00
CA ASP A 160 -5.89 -0.01 -1.30
C ASP A 160 -4.91 -0.22 -0.15
N GLY A 161 -4.43 -1.45 0.01
CA GLY A 161 -3.59 -1.85 1.13
C GLY A 161 -2.14 -1.38 1.01
N PHE A 162 -1.34 -2.16 0.29
CA PHE A 162 0.11 -2.00 0.23
C PHE A 162 0.61 -1.86 -1.22
N GLY A 163 1.44 -0.85 -1.45
CA GLY A 163 2.24 -0.70 -2.66
C GLY A 163 3.59 -0.05 -2.34
N GLY A 164 4.59 -0.29 -3.18
CA GLY A 164 5.92 0.30 -3.01
C GLY A 164 6.82 0.11 -4.23
N GLY A 165 8.04 0.63 -4.12
CA GLY A 165 9.10 0.49 -5.10
C GLY A 165 9.67 -0.93 -5.22
N ILE A 166 10.75 -1.06 -5.99
CA ILE A 166 11.43 -2.33 -6.24
C ILE A 166 11.93 -2.93 -4.91
N GLY A 167 11.74 -4.23 -4.72
CA GLY A 167 12.19 -4.93 -3.50
C GLY A 167 11.34 -4.69 -2.25
N SER A 168 10.26 -3.90 -2.34
CA SER A 168 9.34 -3.66 -1.23
C SER A 168 8.72 -4.97 -0.73
N SER A 169 8.44 -5.03 0.58
CA SER A 169 7.87 -6.23 1.20
C SER A 169 6.84 -5.93 2.28
N ILE A 170 5.89 -6.86 2.44
CA ILE A 170 4.97 -6.87 3.57
C ILE A 170 4.92 -8.26 4.18
N ARG A 171 5.05 -8.34 5.52
CA ARG A 171 5.05 -9.63 6.22
C ARG A 171 4.35 -9.62 7.58
N ASN A 172 3.95 -10.81 8.03
CA ASN A 172 3.31 -11.07 9.32
C ASN A 172 2.09 -10.17 9.59
N SER A 173 1.36 -9.83 8.55
CA SER A 173 0.38 -8.74 8.55
C SER A 173 -1.02 -9.25 8.19
N VAL A 174 -2.03 -8.43 8.49
CA VAL A 174 -3.42 -8.69 8.07
C VAL A 174 -3.92 -7.48 7.27
N ILE A 175 -4.54 -7.73 6.13
CA ILE A 175 -5.17 -6.73 5.27
C ILE A 175 -6.66 -7.03 5.14
N ASP A 176 -7.50 -6.03 5.37
CA ASP A 176 -8.94 -6.03 5.15
C ASP A 176 -9.29 -4.68 4.52
N THR A 177 -9.29 -4.63 3.20
CA THR A 177 -9.47 -3.40 2.40
C THR A 177 -10.59 -3.60 1.41
N PHE A 178 -11.22 -2.51 0.97
CA PHE A 178 -12.27 -2.57 -0.03
C PHE A 178 -11.75 -2.43 -1.46
N ASP A 179 -10.44 -2.27 -1.67
CA ASP A 179 -9.79 -2.25 -2.99
C ASP A 179 -8.48 -3.08 -2.98
N ASP A 180 -7.63 -2.93 -4.02
CA ASP A 180 -6.44 -3.75 -4.24
C ASP A 180 -5.59 -3.90 -2.96
N SER A 181 -5.45 -5.12 -2.43
CA SER A 181 -4.77 -5.31 -1.14
C SER A 181 -3.26 -5.20 -1.27
N VAL A 182 -2.69 -5.76 -2.34
CA VAL A 182 -1.26 -5.67 -2.67
C VAL A 182 -1.12 -5.27 -4.14
N LYS A 183 -0.58 -4.08 -4.38
CA LYS A 183 -0.23 -3.56 -5.70
C LYS A 183 1.11 -4.10 -6.16
N VAL A 184 1.09 -5.21 -6.87
CA VAL A 184 2.28 -5.84 -7.47
C VAL A 184 2.66 -5.13 -8.76
N TYR A 185 3.18 -3.91 -8.63
CA TYR A 185 3.48 -3.04 -9.78
C TYR A 185 4.96 -2.91 -10.09
N ARG A 186 5.83 -3.58 -9.32
CA ARG A 186 7.28 -3.51 -9.45
C ARG A 186 7.94 -4.88 -9.38
N THR A 187 9.22 -4.89 -9.71
CA THR A 187 10.09 -6.06 -9.60
C THR A 187 10.31 -6.44 -8.14
N GLU A 188 10.31 -7.74 -7.87
CA GLU A 188 10.75 -8.34 -6.59
C GLU A 188 9.97 -7.91 -5.35
N MET A 189 8.67 -7.69 -5.51
CA MET A 189 7.80 -7.48 -4.37
C MET A 189 7.60 -8.79 -3.60
N THR A 190 7.83 -8.75 -2.29
CA THR A 190 7.73 -9.94 -1.43
C THR A 190 6.55 -9.84 -0.47
N VAL A 191 5.77 -10.92 -0.39
CA VAL A 191 4.75 -11.10 0.66
C VAL A 191 5.06 -12.34 1.48
N GLU A 192 4.90 -12.26 2.79
CA GLU A 192 5.22 -13.38 3.69
C GLU A 192 4.29 -13.44 4.89
N ASN A 193 3.69 -14.60 5.16
CA ASN A 193 2.78 -14.76 6.31
C ASN A 193 1.66 -13.72 6.34
N LEU A 194 1.05 -13.47 5.17
CA LEU A 194 0.02 -12.45 4.99
C LEU A 194 -1.38 -13.07 5.02
N LYS A 195 -2.30 -12.47 5.79
CA LYS A 195 -3.73 -12.78 5.69
C LYS A 195 -4.46 -11.62 5.04
N ILE A 196 -5.20 -11.87 3.97
CA ILE A 196 -6.01 -10.89 3.26
C ILE A 196 -7.48 -11.30 3.35
N TYR A 197 -8.36 -10.38 3.73
CA TYR A 197 -9.79 -10.49 3.52
C TYR A 197 -10.13 -9.80 2.20
N HIS A 198 -10.62 -10.58 1.24
CA HIS A 198 -10.97 -10.14 -0.09
C HIS A 198 -12.42 -9.66 -0.07
N ASN A 199 -12.61 -8.34 -0.19
CA ASN A 199 -13.92 -7.69 -0.27
C ASN A 199 -14.31 -7.43 -1.73
N GLU A 200 -15.36 -6.64 -1.99
CA GLU A 200 -15.98 -6.48 -3.31
C GLU A 200 -15.03 -5.95 -4.41
N PHE A 201 -14.24 -4.90 -4.12
CA PHE A 201 -13.43 -4.22 -5.14
C PHE A 201 -11.94 -4.57 -5.06
N GLY A 202 -11.27 -4.36 -6.18
CA GLY A 202 -9.85 -4.65 -6.34
C GLY A 202 -9.51 -6.15 -6.28
N ALA A 203 -8.22 -6.45 -6.38
CA ALA A 203 -7.70 -7.79 -6.22
C ALA A 203 -6.77 -7.87 -4.99
N PRO A 204 -6.75 -9.00 -4.25
CA PRO A 204 -5.75 -9.28 -3.23
C PRO A 204 -4.32 -9.08 -3.73
N TYR A 205 -4.02 -9.49 -4.96
CA TYR A 205 -2.76 -9.23 -5.66
C TYR A 205 -3.05 -8.65 -7.05
N GLN A 206 -2.86 -7.34 -7.20
CA GLN A 206 -3.12 -6.61 -8.44
C GLN A 206 -1.83 -6.38 -9.23
N PHE A 207 -1.79 -6.75 -10.51
CA PHE A 207 -0.62 -6.62 -11.40
C PHE A 207 -0.67 -5.43 -12.35
N GLY A 208 -1.76 -4.66 -12.32
CA GLY A 208 -1.78 -3.32 -12.89
C GLY A 208 -3.10 -2.94 -13.53
N TRP A 209 -3.33 -1.63 -13.50
CA TRP A 209 -4.34 -0.92 -14.28
C TRP A 209 -3.74 -0.28 -15.54
N GLY A 210 -2.57 -0.77 -15.98
CA GLY A 210 -1.69 -0.19 -17.00
C GLY A 210 -0.42 0.44 -16.39
N GLY A 211 0.54 0.83 -17.24
CA GLY A 211 1.64 1.75 -16.85
C GLY A 211 2.87 1.13 -16.18
N PHE A 212 3.01 -0.19 -16.16
CA PHE A 212 4.17 -0.84 -15.52
C PHE A 212 4.75 -1.94 -16.42
N ASN A 213 6.04 -1.87 -16.70
CA ASN A 213 6.67 -2.75 -17.70
C ASN A 213 7.04 -4.12 -17.12
N TYR A 214 7.22 -4.22 -15.80
CA TYR A 214 7.56 -5.47 -15.14
C TYR A 214 6.91 -5.58 -13.77
N ALA A 215 6.48 -6.78 -13.40
CA ALA A 215 6.13 -7.08 -12.02
C ALA A 215 6.40 -8.54 -11.65
N LYS A 216 6.93 -8.75 -10.45
CA LYS A 216 7.19 -10.08 -9.89
C LYS A 216 6.78 -10.10 -8.42
N LEU A 217 5.84 -10.99 -8.10
CA LEU A 217 5.47 -11.34 -6.73
C LEU A 217 6.29 -12.54 -6.26
N ILE A 218 6.84 -12.46 -5.06
CA ILE A 218 7.44 -13.58 -4.34
C ILE A 218 6.59 -13.85 -3.10
N ALA A 219 5.87 -14.96 -3.07
CA ALA A 219 5.01 -15.36 -1.97
C ALA A 219 5.71 -16.40 -1.09
N LYS A 220 6.13 -16.00 0.11
CA LYS A 220 6.84 -16.85 1.10
C LYS A 220 5.95 -17.19 2.29
N GLY A 221 6.33 -18.20 3.06
CA GLY A 221 5.60 -18.56 4.28
C GLY A 221 4.16 -18.99 4.00
N THR A 222 3.24 -18.69 4.91
CA THR A 222 1.81 -19.04 4.74
C THR A 222 0.98 -17.82 4.39
N ASN A 223 0.61 -17.67 3.13
CA ASN A 223 -0.28 -16.61 2.67
C ASN A 223 -1.71 -17.15 2.58
N THR A 224 -2.67 -16.40 3.12
CA THR A 224 -4.08 -16.80 3.13
C THR A 224 -4.95 -15.66 2.62
N VAL A 225 -5.72 -15.93 1.58
CA VAL A 225 -6.79 -15.06 1.11
C VAL A 225 -8.12 -15.65 1.56
N VAL A 226 -8.97 -14.83 2.16
CA VAL A 226 -10.31 -15.20 2.61
C VAL A 226 -11.32 -14.36 1.85
N ASP A 227 -12.10 -14.99 0.99
CA ASP A 227 -13.22 -14.38 0.31
C ASP A 227 -14.29 -13.96 1.33
N ASN A 228 -14.50 -12.65 1.49
CA ASN A 228 -15.35 -12.00 2.50
C ASN A 228 -16.59 -11.27 1.91
N ASP A 229 -16.86 -11.43 0.62
CA ASP A 229 -17.94 -10.80 -0.14
C ASP A 229 -18.66 -11.82 -1.05
N SER A 230 -19.58 -11.38 -1.90
CA SER A 230 -20.27 -12.25 -2.85
C SER A 230 -20.34 -11.70 -4.28
N SER A 231 -19.84 -10.48 -4.49
CA SER A 231 -19.96 -9.69 -5.72
C SER A 231 -18.59 -9.17 -6.21
N TYR A 232 -17.61 -10.07 -6.25
CA TYR A 232 -16.23 -9.73 -6.59
C TYR A 232 -16.04 -9.08 -7.96
N ARG A 233 -15.37 -7.94 -7.98
CA ARG A 233 -14.96 -7.28 -9.23
C ARG A 233 -13.70 -7.88 -9.82
N HIS A 234 -12.84 -8.52 -9.04
CA HIS A 234 -11.66 -9.24 -9.52
C HIS A 234 -11.49 -10.57 -8.76
N GLY A 235 -10.66 -11.44 -9.31
CA GLY A 235 -10.19 -12.63 -8.61
C GLY A 235 -8.99 -12.31 -7.71
N VAL A 236 -8.48 -13.34 -7.06
CA VAL A 236 -7.36 -13.22 -6.10
C VAL A 236 -6.11 -12.58 -6.74
N PHE A 237 -5.77 -13.01 -7.94
CA PHE A 237 -4.73 -12.43 -8.78
C PHE A 237 -5.39 -11.69 -9.95
N GLY A 238 -5.32 -10.36 -9.94
CA GLY A 238 -5.96 -9.51 -10.94
C GLY A 238 -4.96 -8.82 -11.85
N TRP A 239 -5.25 -8.74 -13.15
CA TRP A 239 -4.52 -7.86 -14.07
C TRP A 239 -5.49 -7.24 -15.06
N VAL A 240 -5.71 -5.93 -14.95
CA VAL A 240 -6.81 -5.27 -15.65
C VAL A 240 -6.46 -4.92 -17.09
N LYS A 241 -5.29 -4.35 -17.35
CA LYS A 241 -4.89 -4.00 -18.71
C LYS A 241 -3.38 -3.96 -18.92
N THR A 242 -3.01 -4.10 -20.19
CA THR A 242 -1.66 -3.86 -20.70
C THR A 242 -1.65 -2.60 -21.55
N ASN A 243 -0.57 -1.81 -21.49
CA ASN A 243 -0.41 -0.65 -22.37
C ASN A 243 0.31 -1.00 -23.67
N GLU A 244 1.06 -2.11 -23.67
CA GLU A 244 1.85 -2.60 -24.79
C GLU A 244 1.90 -4.14 -24.74
N PRO A 245 2.11 -4.81 -25.88
CA PRO A 245 2.34 -6.26 -25.91
C PRO A 245 3.71 -6.63 -25.33
N GLY A 246 3.94 -7.91 -25.08
CA GLY A 246 5.21 -8.45 -24.60
C GLY A 246 5.45 -8.33 -23.09
N LEU A 247 4.53 -7.73 -22.35
CA LEU A 247 4.66 -7.60 -20.89
C LEU A 247 4.63 -8.96 -20.19
N VAL A 248 5.57 -9.16 -19.27
CA VAL A 248 5.67 -10.39 -18.48
C VAL A 248 5.44 -10.09 -17.00
N ARG A 249 4.55 -10.85 -16.38
CA ARG A 249 4.31 -10.88 -14.94
C ARG A 249 4.72 -12.24 -14.38
N LYS A 250 5.17 -12.25 -13.13
CA LYS A 250 5.71 -13.44 -12.49
C LYS A 250 5.15 -13.62 -11.08
N VAL A 251 4.79 -14.85 -10.73
CA VAL A 251 4.45 -15.23 -9.36
C VAL A 251 5.27 -16.44 -8.95
N ASP A 252 6.10 -16.23 -7.93
CA ASP A 252 6.99 -17.22 -7.35
C ASP A 252 6.43 -17.69 -5.99
N PHE A 253 5.80 -18.86 -5.98
CA PHE A 253 5.23 -19.47 -4.79
C PHE A 253 6.28 -20.30 -4.04
N ARG A 254 6.83 -19.74 -2.97
CA ARG A 254 7.84 -20.37 -2.11
C ARG A 254 7.28 -20.88 -0.79
N GLY A 255 5.97 -20.81 -0.61
CA GLY A 255 5.30 -21.23 0.62
C GLY A 255 3.83 -21.58 0.39
N THR A 256 3.13 -21.93 1.46
CA THR A 256 1.72 -22.32 1.40
C THR A 256 0.85 -21.13 0.98
N PHE A 257 -0.05 -21.39 0.03
CA PHE A 257 -1.07 -20.44 -0.41
C PHE A 257 -2.46 -21.03 -0.19
N ASN A 258 -3.26 -20.38 0.65
CA ASN A 258 -4.63 -20.78 0.96
C ASN A 258 -5.62 -19.78 0.36
N HIS A 259 -6.67 -20.30 -0.26
CA HIS A 259 -7.79 -19.51 -0.77
C HIS A 259 -9.09 -20.06 -0.18
N ASN A 260 -9.54 -19.40 0.88
CA ASN A 260 -10.66 -19.81 1.70
C ASN A 260 -11.87 -18.93 1.43
N VAL A 261 -13.06 -19.40 1.80
CA VAL A 261 -14.31 -18.65 1.69
C VAL A 261 -14.87 -18.46 3.09
N ALA A 262 -15.18 -17.22 3.45
CA ALA A 262 -15.84 -16.93 4.73
C ALA A 262 -17.25 -17.51 4.75
N SER A 263 -17.78 -17.77 5.95
CA SER A 263 -19.13 -18.31 6.11
C SER A 263 -20.18 -17.43 5.44
N GLY A 264 -21.03 -18.04 4.60
CA GLY A 264 -22.10 -17.34 3.88
C GLY A 264 -21.64 -16.49 2.69
N LYS A 265 -20.37 -16.61 2.26
CA LYS A 265 -19.80 -15.91 1.11
C LYS A 265 -19.59 -16.84 -0.08
N THR A 266 -19.31 -16.27 -1.25
CA THR A 266 -19.04 -17.04 -2.47
C THR A 266 -17.55 -17.03 -2.78
N ARG A 267 -17.08 -18.02 -3.54
CA ARG A 267 -15.68 -18.09 -3.98
C ARG A 267 -15.46 -17.15 -5.16
N SER A 268 -14.45 -16.29 -5.08
CA SER A 268 -13.97 -15.53 -6.23
C SER A 268 -13.17 -16.42 -7.20
N ASP A 269 -12.99 -15.98 -8.44
CA ASP A 269 -11.97 -16.57 -9.30
C ASP A 269 -10.58 -16.47 -8.65
N LEU A 270 -9.68 -17.40 -8.97
CA LEU A 270 -8.29 -17.30 -8.55
C LEU A 270 -7.54 -16.29 -9.42
N TYR A 271 -7.78 -16.31 -10.73
CA TYR A 271 -7.16 -15.40 -11.68
C TYR A 271 -8.22 -14.65 -12.50
N THR A 272 -8.04 -13.34 -12.67
CA THR A 272 -8.89 -12.54 -13.56
C THR A 272 -8.06 -11.58 -14.41
N PHE A 273 -8.36 -11.55 -15.71
CA PHE A 273 -7.66 -10.74 -16.69
C PHE A 273 -8.64 -9.90 -17.49
N GLY A 274 -8.40 -8.59 -17.55
CA GLY A 274 -9.36 -7.63 -18.11
C GLY A 274 -10.28 -7.01 -17.06
N HIS A 275 -10.85 -5.87 -17.39
CA HIS A 275 -11.86 -5.21 -16.55
C HIS A 275 -13.17 -5.99 -16.54
N LEU A 276 -14.03 -5.78 -15.53
CA LEU A 276 -15.33 -6.45 -15.47
C LEU A 276 -16.24 -6.06 -16.64
N SER A 277 -16.30 -4.76 -16.98
CA SER A 277 -17.29 -4.20 -17.90
C SER A 277 -16.74 -3.26 -18.98
N ASN A 278 -15.45 -2.92 -18.97
CA ASN A 278 -14.89 -1.90 -19.85
C ASN A 278 -13.99 -2.55 -20.89
N SER A 279 -14.44 -2.58 -22.15
CA SER A 279 -13.74 -3.24 -23.25
C SER A 279 -12.41 -2.59 -23.68
N ALA A 280 -12.19 -1.33 -23.30
CA ALA A 280 -10.89 -0.66 -23.49
C ALA A 280 -9.83 -1.15 -22.50
N ASN A 281 -10.25 -1.73 -21.37
CA ASN A 281 -9.36 -2.23 -20.33
C ASN A 281 -9.24 -3.76 -20.43
N LYS A 282 -8.32 -4.19 -21.28
CA LYS A 282 -8.04 -5.61 -21.53
C LYS A 282 -6.54 -5.91 -21.51
N VAL A 283 -6.20 -7.16 -21.25
CA VAL A 283 -4.84 -7.68 -21.34
C VAL A 283 -4.67 -8.34 -22.72
N THR A 284 -3.65 -7.96 -23.49
CA THR A 284 -3.41 -8.54 -24.82
C THR A 284 -1.92 -8.69 -25.09
N GLY A 285 -1.53 -9.85 -25.64
CA GLY A 285 -0.14 -10.09 -26.05
C GLY A 285 0.85 -10.17 -24.90
N ALA A 286 0.39 -10.47 -23.69
CA ALA A 286 1.20 -10.53 -22.47
C ALA A 286 1.38 -11.97 -21.96
N THR A 287 2.24 -12.14 -20.96
CA THR A 287 2.48 -13.44 -20.31
C THR A 287 2.41 -13.33 -18.79
N LEU A 288 1.77 -14.32 -18.16
CA LEU A 288 1.88 -14.58 -16.71
C LEU A 288 2.62 -15.90 -16.49
N ASN A 289 3.74 -15.85 -15.77
CA ASN A 289 4.50 -17.04 -15.39
C ASN A 289 4.25 -17.37 -13.92
N LEU A 290 3.71 -18.55 -13.67
CA LEU A 290 3.43 -19.10 -12.36
C LEU A 290 4.47 -20.19 -12.08
N PHE A 291 5.18 -20.11 -10.95
CA PHE A 291 6.22 -21.08 -10.62
C PHE A 291 6.48 -21.13 -9.11
N GLY A 292 7.42 -21.98 -8.70
CA GLY A 292 7.74 -22.24 -7.31
C GLY A 292 7.16 -23.57 -6.81
N SER A 293 7.70 -24.09 -5.71
CA SER A 293 7.45 -25.45 -5.21
C SER A 293 6.04 -25.68 -4.66
N LYS A 294 5.26 -24.60 -4.46
CA LYS A 294 3.88 -24.62 -3.96
C LYS A 294 2.96 -23.79 -4.85
N CYS A 295 3.29 -23.72 -6.14
CA CYS A 295 2.57 -22.94 -7.12
C CYS A 295 1.11 -23.38 -7.25
N LYS A 296 0.23 -22.39 -7.42
CA LYS A 296 -1.18 -22.62 -7.80
C LYS A 296 -1.30 -22.51 -9.31
N ALA A 297 -1.82 -23.54 -9.94
CA ALA A 297 -2.01 -23.54 -11.38
C ALA A 297 -3.20 -22.68 -11.80
N SER A 298 -3.05 -21.99 -12.93
CA SER A 298 -4.18 -21.46 -13.68
C SER A 298 -4.84 -22.58 -14.49
N THR A 299 -6.17 -22.68 -14.39
CA THR A 299 -7.00 -23.64 -15.11
C THR A 299 -8.21 -22.92 -15.72
N SER A 300 -8.95 -23.60 -16.60
CA SER A 300 -10.20 -23.06 -17.16
C SER A 300 -11.31 -22.86 -16.12
N THR A 301 -11.21 -23.49 -14.95
CA THR A 301 -12.24 -23.42 -13.89
C THR A 301 -11.94 -22.40 -12.81
N ASN A 302 -10.72 -21.83 -12.78
CA ASN A 302 -10.32 -20.83 -11.77
C ASN A 302 -9.80 -19.51 -12.39
N THR A 303 -9.86 -19.40 -13.72
CA THR A 303 -9.38 -18.25 -14.48
C THR A 303 -10.49 -17.68 -15.36
N SER A 304 -10.71 -16.38 -15.23
CA SER A 304 -11.61 -15.63 -16.10
C SER A 304 -10.85 -14.67 -17.00
N MET A 305 -10.98 -14.87 -18.32
CA MET A 305 -10.56 -13.91 -19.35
C MET A 305 -11.75 -13.02 -19.70
N ARG A 306 -11.64 -11.72 -19.46
CA ARG A 306 -12.75 -10.76 -19.61
C ARG A 306 -12.47 -9.79 -20.73
N GLN A 307 -13.53 -9.26 -21.35
CA GLN A 307 -13.45 -8.16 -22.31
C GLN A 307 -12.56 -8.47 -23.53
N GLY A 308 -12.52 -9.74 -23.96
CA GLY A 308 -11.65 -10.20 -25.05
C GLY A 308 -10.16 -10.21 -24.68
N SER A 309 -9.82 -10.21 -23.38
CA SER A 309 -8.44 -10.35 -22.92
C SER A 309 -7.87 -11.70 -23.35
N SER A 310 -6.61 -11.68 -23.74
CA SER A 310 -5.82 -12.85 -24.09
C SER A 310 -4.39 -12.66 -23.60
N LEU A 311 -3.93 -13.62 -22.81
CA LEU A 311 -2.54 -13.70 -22.41
C LEU A 311 -2.09 -15.16 -22.39
N ASN A 312 -0.80 -15.35 -22.57
CA ASN A 312 -0.18 -16.62 -22.32
C ASN A 312 -0.04 -16.83 -20.80
N ILE A 313 -0.43 -17.99 -20.28
CA ILE A 313 -0.19 -18.35 -18.89
C ILE A 313 0.67 -19.60 -18.86
N THR A 314 1.86 -19.48 -18.28
CA THR A 314 2.77 -20.60 -18.11
C THR A 314 2.65 -21.12 -16.68
N ASN A 315 2.12 -22.34 -16.53
CA ASN A 315 2.21 -23.09 -15.29
C ASN A 315 3.57 -23.81 -15.25
N GLY A 316 4.41 -23.47 -14.28
CA GLY A 316 5.67 -24.16 -14.04
C GLY A 316 5.48 -25.60 -13.57
N THR A 317 6.55 -26.39 -13.61
CA THR A 317 6.55 -27.85 -13.35
C THR A 317 5.90 -28.26 -12.04
N TYR A 318 5.99 -27.42 -11.00
CA TYR A 318 5.49 -27.70 -9.66
C TYR A 318 4.16 -27.01 -9.34
N CYS A 319 3.48 -26.48 -10.35
CA CYS A 319 2.13 -25.93 -10.18
C CYS A 319 1.11 -27.06 -10.14
N SER A 320 0.25 -27.02 -9.12
CA SER A 320 -0.88 -27.93 -8.91
C SER A 320 -2.18 -27.16 -8.79
#